data_AF-A0A2J7X6G6-F1
#
_entry.id   AF-A0A2J7X6G6-F1
#
_cell.length_a   1.000
_cell.length_b   1.000
_cell.length_c   1.000
_cell.angle_alpha   90.00
_cell.angle_beta   90.00
_cell.angle_gamma   90.00
#
_symmetry.space_group_name_H-M   'P 1'
#
loop_
_entity.id
_entity.type
_entity.pdbx_description
1 polymer ?
#
loop_
_entity_poly.entity_id
_entity_poly.type
_entity_poly.pdbx_seq_one_letter_code
_entity_poly.pdbx_strand_id
1 'polypeptide(L)'
;VFPEVLGNIVELMVDPFGNYLVQKLLDRCSEQQRLEVLKKVAERGELVGVALNTHGTRAVQKLIETLSSREQRAIAIEALRPGVVSLIK
;
A
#
# COMPACT_ATOMS: atom_id res chain seq x y z
N VAL A 1 0.11 -8.47 16.41
CA VAL A 1 0.31 -8.81 14.97
C VAL A 1 0.18 -7.60 14.06
N PHE A 2 -0.97 -6.91 14.01
CA PHE A 2 -1.13 -5.78 13.08
C PHE A 2 -0.17 -4.60 13.35
N PRO A 3 0.03 -4.12 14.59
CA PRO A 3 0.99 -3.05 14.87
C PRO A 3 2.43 -3.36 14.44
N GLU A 4 2.87 -4.59 14.64
CA GLU A 4 4.20 -5.08 14.30
C GLU A 4 4.39 -5.17 12.78
N VAL A 5 3.35 -5.60 12.06
CA VAL A 5 3.33 -5.60 10.58
C VAL A 5 3.28 -4.17 10.04
N LEU A 6 2.47 -3.29 10.63
CA LEU A 6 2.35 -1.89 10.22
C LEU A 6 3.69 -1.16 10.31
N GLY A 7 4.48 -1.42 11.36
CA GLY A 7 5.81 -0.84 11.53
C GLY A 7 6.78 -1.16 10.38
N ASN A 8 6.63 -2.33 9.76
CA ASN A 8 7.51 -2.84 8.70
C ASN A 8 6.78 -2.97 7.35
N ILE A 9 5.64 -2.30 7.16
CA ILE A 9 4.73 -2.61 6.05
C ILE A 9 5.36 -2.36 4.68
N VAL A 10 6.17 -1.30 4.53
CA VAL A 10 6.82 -0.97 3.27
C VAL A 10 7.84 -2.04 2.89
N GLU A 11 8.68 -2.46 3.84
CA GLU A 11 9.66 -3.54 3.66
C GLU A 11 8.97 -4.86 3.30
N LEU A 12 7.89 -5.19 4.01
CA LEU A 12 7.11 -6.40 3.74
C LEU A 12 6.43 -6.36 2.37
N MET A 13 5.97 -5.20 1.89
CA MET A 13 5.36 -5.09 0.56
C MET A 13 6.35 -5.41 -0.56
N VAL A 14 7.62 -5.02 -0.43
CA VAL A 14 8.64 -5.25 -1.47
C VAL A 14 9.39 -6.58 -1.31
N ASP A 15 9.21 -7.26 -0.17
CA ASP A 15 9.82 -8.57 0.06
C ASP A 15 9.20 -9.66 -0.85
N PRO A 16 10.01 -10.58 -1.43
CA PRO A 16 9.53 -11.65 -2.31
C PRO A 16 8.45 -12.56 -1.69
N PHE A 17 8.41 -12.68 -0.35
CA PHE A 17 7.43 -13.49 0.38
C PHE A 17 6.50 -12.65 1.26
N GLY A 18 7.00 -11.58 1.87
CA GLY A 18 6.26 -10.66 2.72
C GLY A 18 5.08 -10.02 2.00
N ASN A 19 5.18 -9.80 0.69
CA ASN A 19 4.09 -9.19 -0.08
C ASN A 19 2.80 -10.03 -0.01
N TYR A 20 2.91 -11.35 0.11
CA TYR A 20 1.75 -12.23 0.27
C TYR A 20 1.09 -12.07 1.65
N LEU A 21 1.90 -11.89 2.70
CA LEU A 21 1.39 -11.59 4.05
C LEU A 21 0.61 -10.28 4.03
N VAL A 22 1.15 -9.24 3.42
CA VAL A 22 0.47 -7.93 3.31
C VAL A 22 -0.84 -8.05 2.55
N GLN A 23 -0.86 -8.76 1.42
CA GLN A 23 -2.09 -8.96 0.66
C GLN A 23 -3.19 -9.67 1.47
N LYS A 24 -2.82 -10.72 2.23
CA LYS A 24 -3.77 -11.45 3.10
C LYS A 24 -4.20 -10.64 4.31
N LEU A 25 -3.33 -9.79 4.83
CA LEU A 25 -3.65 -8.87 5.92
C LEU A 25 -4.69 -7.83 5.45
N LEU A 26 -4.52 -7.26 4.26
CA LEU A 26 -5.45 -6.29 3.67
C LEU A 26 -6.87 -6.85 3.44
N ASP A 27 -7.00 -8.16 3.18
CA ASP A 27 -8.31 -8.84 3.10
C ASP A 27 -9.09 -8.86 4.42
N ARG A 28 -8.40 -8.64 5.55
CA ARG A 28 -8.96 -8.73 6.90
C ARG A 28 -8.93 -7.40 7.65
N CYS A 29 -8.22 -6.39 7.14
CA CYS A 29 -8.16 -5.08 7.75
C CYS A 29 -9.53 -4.39 7.75
N SER A 30 -9.86 -3.76 8.87
CA SER A 30 -10.95 -2.80 8.93
C SER A 30 -10.65 -1.57 8.06
N GLU A 31 -11.67 -0.74 7.81
CA GLU A 31 -11.47 0.52 7.10
C GLU A 31 -10.42 1.41 7.80
N GLN A 32 -10.46 1.49 9.13
CA GLN A 32 -9.49 2.25 9.91
C GLN A 32 -8.06 1.70 9.76
N GLN A 33 -7.89 0.37 9.80
CA GLN A 33 -6.59 -0.27 9.62
C GLN A 33 -6.05 -0.06 8.19
N ARG A 34 -6.91 -0.12 7.16
CA ARG A 34 -6.51 0.19 5.79
C ARG A 34 -6.08 1.65 5.65
N LEU A 35 -6.74 2.57 6.36
CA LEU A 35 -6.36 3.97 6.39
C LEU A 35 -4.96 4.15 7.03
N GLU A 36 -4.67 3.44 8.11
CA GLU A 36 -3.35 3.45 8.76
C GLU A 36 -2.26 2.89 7.84
N VAL A 37 -2.50 1.75 7.18
CA VAL A 37 -1.58 1.20 6.18
C VAL A 37 -1.35 2.20 5.04
N LEU A 38 -2.42 2.78 4.49
CA LEU A 38 -2.31 3.73 3.40
C LEU A 38 -1.51 4.97 3.81
N LYS A 39 -1.79 5.55 4.98
CA LYS A 39 -1.02 6.68 5.51
C LYS A 39 0.45 6.30 5.67
N LYS A 40 0.73 5.11 6.19
CA LYS A 40 2.09 4.62 6.42
C LYS A 40 2.89 4.42 5.14
N VAL A 41 2.26 3.91 4.08
CA VAL A 41 2.92 3.69 2.78
C VAL A 41 2.97 4.97 1.94
N ALA A 42 2.01 5.88 2.12
CA ALA A 42 2.02 7.20 1.47
C ALA A 42 3.03 8.17 2.09
N GLU A 43 3.44 7.95 3.35
CA GLU A 43 4.54 8.69 3.97
C GLU A 43 5.78 8.69 3.06
N ARG A 44 6.44 9.85 2.95
CA ARG A 44 7.72 10.01 2.23
C ARG A 44 7.70 9.67 0.73
N GLY A 45 6.52 9.45 0.14
CA GLY A 45 6.39 9.12 -1.28
C GLY A 45 6.73 7.67 -1.63
N GLU A 46 6.83 6.79 -0.62
CA GLU A 46 7.21 5.38 -0.80
C GLU A 46 6.21 4.61 -1.67
N LEU A 47 4.92 4.99 -1.65
CA LEU A 47 3.88 4.31 -2.41
C LEU A 47 4.20 4.16 -3.90
N VAL A 48 4.81 5.16 -4.53
CA VAL A 48 5.25 5.08 -5.94
C VAL A 48 6.40 4.09 -6.10
N GLY A 49 7.37 4.11 -5.18
CA GLY A 49 8.50 3.18 -5.19
C GLY A 49 8.06 1.73 -5.01
N VAL A 50 7.14 1.48 -4.09
CA VAL A 50 6.55 0.15 -3.89
C VAL A 50 5.76 -0.30 -5.13
N ALA A 51 5.02 0.61 -5.76
CA ALA A 51 4.24 0.31 -6.96
C ALA A 51 5.13 -0.07 -8.17
N LEU A 52 6.34 0.50 -8.26
CA LEU A 52 7.34 0.20 -9.30
C LEU A 52 8.21 -1.03 -8.97
N ASN A 53 8.08 -1.61 -7.79
CA ASN A 53 8.81 -2.82 -7.40
C ASN A 53 8.10 -4.09 -7.92
N THR A 54 8.89 -5.06 -8.42
CA THR A 54 8.41 -6.34 -8.98
C THR A 54 7.49 -7.12 -8.04
N HIS A 55 7.73 -7.08 -6.72
CA HIS A 55 6.90 -7.72 -5.71
C HIS A 55 5.87 -6.74 -5.13
N GLY A 56 6.30 -5.51 -4.85
CA GLY A 56 5.48 -4.45 -4.25
C GLY A 56 4.23 -4.09 -5.04
N THR A 57 4.29 -4.15 -6.37
CA THR A 57 3.15 -3.82 -7.24
C THR A 57 1.89 -4.64 -6.91
N ARG A 58 2.04 -5.91 -6.52
CA ARG A 58 0.91 -6.78 -6.14
C ARG A 58 0.24 -6.33 -4.85
N ALA A 59 1.05 -5.94 -3.86
CA ALA A 59 0.53 -5.43 -2.60
C ALA A 59 -0.14 -4.04 -2.77
N VAL A 60 0.39 -3.18 -3.65
CA VAL A 60 -0.24 -1.89 -3.97
C VAL A 60 -1.57 -2.06 -4.70
N GLN A 61 -1.63 -2.93 -5.71
CA GLN A 61 -2.88 -3.27 -6.40
C GLN A 61 -3.92 -3.75 -5.39
N LYS A 62 -3.53 -4.66 -4.49
CA LYS A 62 -4.41 -5.17 -3.43
C LYS A 62 -4.88 -4.09 -2.48
N LEU A 63 -3.99 -3.18 -2.07
CA LEU A 63 -4.35 -2.04 -1.22
C LEU A 63 -5.44 -1.20 -1.91
N ILE A 64 -5.24 -0.83 -3.17
CA ILE A 64 -6.20 -0.03 -3.96
C ILE A 64 -7.56 -0.74 -4.08
N GLU A 65 -7.57 -2.03 -4.38
CA GLU A 65 -8.80 -2.86 -4.48
C GLU A 65 -9.61 -2.88 -3.17
N THR A 66 -8.94 -2.76 -2.03
CA THR A 66 -9.60 -2.83 -0.71
C THR A 66 -10.07 -1.47 -0.19
N LEU A 67 -9.78 -0.36 -0.87
CA LEU A 67 -10.19 0.97 -0.38
C LEU A 67 -11.70 1.16 -0.49
N SER A 68 -12.35 1.45 0.63
CA SER A 68 -13.81 1.59 0.73
C SER A 68 -14.27 3.04 0.92
N SER A 69 -13.44 3.89 1.54
CA SER A 69 -13.84 5.26 1.88
C SER A 69 -13.42 6.29 0.83
N ARG A 70 -14.07 7.47 0.83
CA ARG A 70 -13.67 8.59 -0.04
C ARG A 70 -12.33 9.18 0.41
N GLU A 71 -12.08 9.25 1.72
CA GLU A 71 -10.81 9.73 2.29
C GLU A 71 -9.64 8.87 1.81
N GLN A 72 -9.77 7.54 1.92
CA GLN A 72 -8.74 6.61 1.46
C GLN A 72 -8.41 6.80 -0.02
N ARG A 73 -9.44 6.89 -0.87
CA ARG A 73 -9.24 7.10 -2.31
C ARG A 73 -8.53 8.42 -2.59
N ALA A 74 -8.91 9.50 -1.89
CA ALA A 74 -8.26 10.80 -2.04
C ALA A 74 -6.77 10.75 -1.66
N ILE A 75 -6.44 10.11 -0.53
CA ILE A 75 -5.04 9.93 -0.11
C ILE A 75 -4.25 9.11 -1.14
N ALA A 76 -4.81 8.01 -1.64
CA ALA A 76 -4.15 7.18 -2.64
C ALA A 76 -3.88 7.94 -3.95
N ILE A 77 -4.84 8.76 -4.40
CA ILE A 77 -4.68 9.63 -5.58
C ILE A 77 -3.54 10.61 -5.37
N GLU A 78 -3.51 11.33 -4.24
CA GLU A 78 -2.45 12.30 -3.97
C GLU A 78 -1.07 11.64 -3.82
N ALA A 79 -0.99 10.47 -3.19
CA ALA A 79 0.26 9.74 -3.00
C ALA A 79 0.82 9.18 -4.32
N LEU A 80 -0.03 8.81 -5.28
CA LEU A 80 0.39 8.30 -6.59
C LEU A 80 0.63 9.42 -7.62
N ARG A 81 0.07 10.61 -7.41
CA ARG A 81 0.16 11.77 -8.32
C ARG A 81 1.58 12.05 -8.83
N PRO A 82 2.65 12.04 -8.00
CA PRO A 82 4.01 12.33 -8.48
C PRO A 82 4.57 11.27 -9.44
N GLY A 83 4.07 10.03 -9.37
CA GLY A 83 4.58 8.88 -10.10
C GLY A 83 3.80 8.48 -11.34
N VAL A 84 2.69 9.16 -11.66
CA VAL A 84 1.73 8.72 -12.70
C VAL A 84 2.40 8.44 -14.04
N VAL A 85 3.31 9.31 -14.50
CA VAL A 85 4.01 9.13 -15.79
C VAL A 85 4.91 7.90 -15.78
N SER A 86 5.50 7.55 -14.64
CA SER A 86 6.34 6.35 -14.51
C SER A 86 5.52 5.07 -14.40
N LEU A 87 4.31 5.14 -13.81
CA LEU A 87 3.43 4.00 -13.57
C LEU A 87 2.66 3.52 -14.81
N ILE A 88 2.62 4.33 -15.88
CA ILE A 88 1.95 3.99 -17.15
C ILE A 88 2.91 3.47 -18.23
N LYS A 89 4.21 3.46 -17.95
CA LYS A 89 5.24 2.94 -18.86
C LYS A 89 5.39 1.43 -18.68
#